data_AF-A0A2P6VV29-F1
#
_entry.id   AF-A0A2P6VV29-F1
#
_cell.length_a   1.000
_cell.length_b   1.000
_cell.length_c   1.000
_cell.angle_alpha   90.00
_cell.angle_beta   90.00
_cell.angle_gamma   90.00
#
_symmetry.space_group_name_H-M   'P 1'
#
loop_
_entity.id
_entity.type
_entity.pdbx_description
1 polymer ?
#
loop_
_entity_poly.entity_id
_entity_poly.type
_entity_poly.pdbx_seq_one_letter_code
_entity_poly.pdbx_strand_id
1 'polypeptide(L)'
;MSDEDLPGILSFLERFPDEDSCWEHLRDARWPDGFTCPMCGEDEDWIFLDERQRWHCYACGHQPSITSQTILENTNLDLQTWFLAASLVFTTKQGFSSHELARKLEVHQETAWYVQQRLGPHRRPLRPALVRARRTR
;
A
#
# COMPACT_ATOMS: atom_id res chain seq x y z
N MET A 1 -20.51 12.59 -2.47
CA MET A 1 -19.06 12.49 -2.21
C MET A 1 -18.43 13.43 -3.22
N SER A 2 -18.14 14.64 -2.76
CA SER A 2 -17.86 15.82 -3.58
C SER A 2 -16.44 15.77 -4.15
N ASP A 3 -16.25 16.26 -5.37
CA ASP A 3 -14.98 16.37 -6.12
C ASP A 3 -13.96 17.38 -5.51
N GLU A 4 -14.17 17.86 -4.29
CA GLU A 4 -13.48 19.05 -3.71
C GLU A 4 -12.33 18.72 -2.72
N ASP A 5 -12.03 17.45 -2.48
CA ASP A 5 -11.05 17.01 -1.47
C ASP A 5 -9.84 16.28 -2.09
N LEU A 6 -9.31 16.77 -3.21
CA LEU A 6 -8.01 16.30 -3.71
C LEU A 6 -6.92 17.20 -3.13
N PRO A 7 -6.14 16.73 -2.13
CA PRO A 7 -5.17 17.57 -1.44
C PRO A 7 -4.12 18.06 -2.44
N GLY A 8 -3.97 19.39 -2.54
CA GLY A 8 -2.85 19.97 -3.25
C GLY A 8 -1.52 19.46 -2.69
N ILE A 9 -0.43 19.58 -3.46
CA ILE A 9 0.87 19.01 -3.07
C ILE A 9 1.35 19.46 -1.67
N LEU A 10 0.99 20.67 -1.25
CA LEU A 10 1.28 21.17 0.10
C LEU A 10 0.53 20.39 1.18
N SER A 11 -0.77 20.17 1.01
CA SER A 11 -1.57 19.37 1.94
C SER A 11 -1.12 17.90 1.97
N PHE A 12 -0.64 17.38 0.83
CA PHE A 12 -0.01 16.06 0.79
C PHE A 12 1.25 16.00 1.67
N LEU A 13 2.16 16.97 1.53
CA LEU A 13 3.41 17.02 2.31
C LEU A 13 3.15 17.25 3.80
N GLU A 14 2.11 18.01 4.16
CA GLU A 14 1.69 18.17 5.56
C GLU A 14 1.12 16.88 6.14
N ARG A 15 0.41 16.10 5.33
CA ARG A 15 -0.20 14.83 5.77
C ARG A 15 0.80 13.67 5.81
N PHE A 16 1.78 13.69 4.91
CA PHE A 16 2.78 12.64 4.73
C PHE A 16 4.20 13.25 4.69
N PRO A 17 4.66 13.85 5.80
CA PRO A 17 5.97 14.52 5.84
C PRO A 17 7.14 13.55 5.75
N ASP A 18 6.96 12.31 6.18
CA ASP A 18 7.99 11.27 6.25
C ASP A 18 7.42 9.86 5.97
N GLU A 19 8.34 8.89 5.93
CA GLU A 19 8.04 7.48 5.67
C GLU A 19 7.21 6.84 6.80
N ASP A 20 7.45 7.22 8.06
CA ASP A 20 6.75 6.69 9.23
C ASP A 20 5.27 7.10 9.21
N SER A 21 4.99 8.35 8.83
CA SER A 21 3.63 8.86 8.64
C SER A 21 2.88 8.09 7.54
N CYS A 22 3.58 7.71 6.47
CA CYS A 22 3.01 6.87 5.40
C CYS A 22 2.73 5.45 5.90
N TRP A 23 3.64 4.91 6.70
CA TRP A 23 3.50 3.59 7.29
C TRP A 23 2.32 3.52 8.27
N GLU A 24 2.19 4.48 9.17
CA GLU A 24 1.06 4.59 10.10
C GLU A 24 -0.26 4.71 9.34
N HIS A 25 -0.32 5.58 8.33
CA HIS A 25 -1.53 5.72 7.52
C HIS A 25 -1.91 4.42 6.80
N LEU A 26 -0.94 3.72 6.22
CA LEU A 26 -1.17 2.44 5.57
C LEU A 26 -1.65 1.37 6.57
N ARG A 27 -1.16 1.42 7.81
CA ARG A 27 -1.50 0.48 8.87
C ARG A 27 -2.94 0.68 9.28
N ASP A 28 -3.32 1.92 9.58
CA ASP A 28 -4.67 2.28 10.00
C ASP A 28 -5.69 2.02 8.90
N ALA A 29 -5.33 2.32 7.64
CA ALA A 29 -6.22 2.05 6.51
C ALA A 29 -6.43 0.55 6.26
N ARG A 30 -5.42 -0.28 6.55
CA ARG A 30 -5.48 -1.72 6.34
C ARG A 30 -6.15 -2.45 7.50
N TRP A 31 -5.91 -1.99 8.72
CA TRP A 31 -6.26 -2.65 9.98
C TRP A 31 -6.82 -1.63 10.97
N PRO A 32 -8.01 -1.05 10.70
CA PRO A 32 -8.60 -0.01 11.54
C PRO A 32 -8.92 -0.51 12.95
N ASP A 33 -9.29 -1.78 13.08
CA ASP A 33 -9.69 -2.41 14.35
C ASP A 33 -8.57 -3.27 14.97
N GLY A 34 -7.36 -3.23 14.41
CA GLY A 34 -6.23 -4.08 14.80
C GLY A 34 -5.82 -5.08 13.72
N PHE A 35 -4.67 -5.73 13.93
CA PHE A 35 -4.10 -6.62 12.94
C PHE A 35 -4.99 -7.85 12.72
N THR A 36 -5.36 -8.09 11.47
CA THR A 36 -5.97 -9.34 11.02
C THR A 36 -5.08 -9.99 9.99
N CYS A 37 -4.72 -11.25 10.21
CA CYS A 37 -3.82 -12.00 9.34
C CYS A 37 -4.42 -12.12 7.92
N PRO A 38 -3.74 -11.60 6.87
CA PRO A 38 -4.25 -11.64 5.51
C PRO A 38 -4.24 -13.06 4.90
N MET A 39 -3.62 -14.03 5.55
CA MET A 39 -3.58 -15.42 5.08
C MET A 39 -4.66 -16.31 5.68
N CYS A 40 -4.98 -16.13 6.96
CA CYS A 40 -5.91 -17.02 7.67
C CYS A 40 -7.09 -16.33 8.33
N GLY A 41 -7.06 -14.99 8.46
CA GLY A 41 -8.12 -14.20 9.10
C GLY A 41 -8.04 -14.12 10.63
N GLU A 42 -7.02 -14.71 11.26
CA GLU A 42 -6.79 -14.61 12.71
C GLU A 42 -6.46 -13.17 13.14
N ASP A 43 -7.06 -12.69 14.23
CA ASP A 43 -6.92 -11.33 14.75
C ASP A 43 -6.54 -11.28 16.24
N GLU A 44 -6.51 -12.40 16.96
CA GLU A 44 -6.14 -12.46 18.38
C GLU A 44 -4.68 -12.90 18.57
N ASP A 45 -4.25 -13.95 17.86
CA ASP A 45 -2.97 -14.63 18.10
C ASP A 45 -1.84 -14.13 17.18
N TRP A 46 -1.27 -12.97 17.50
CA TRP A 46 -0.16 -12.38 16.76
C TRP A 46 0.82 -11.56 17.61
N ILE A 47 2.01 -11.34 17.07
CA ILE A 47 3.02 -10.42 17.61
C ILE A 47 3.58 -9.52 16.50
N PHE A 48 3.88 -8.26 16.83
CA PHE A 48 4.60 -7.37 15.92
C PHE A 48 6.12 -7.47 16.15
N LEU A 49 6.85 -7.75 15.08
CA LEU A 49 8.31 -7.88 15.05
C LEU A 49 8.91 -6.57 14.52
N ASP A 50 9.19 -5.64 15.44
CA ASP A 50 9.60 -4.26 15.12
C ASP A 50 10.88 -4.19 14.28
N GLU A 51 11.88 -5.00 14.59
CA GLU A 51 13.16 -5.10 13.86
C GLU A 51 12.99 -5.39 12.35
N ARG A 52 11.88 -6.04 11.99
CA ARG A 52 11.60 -6.46 10.60
C ARG A 52 10.38 -5.76 10.01
N GLN A 53 9.69 -4.91 10.78
CA GLN A 53 8.43 -4.26 10.40
C GLN A 53 7.40 -5.27 9.85
N ARG A 54 7.25 -6.40 10.55
CA ARG A 54 6.37 -7.51 10.17
C ARG A 54 5.55 -7.99 11.34
N TRP A 55 4.38 -8.51 11.06
CA TRP A 55 3.59 -9.25 12.03
C TRP A 55 3.95 -10.73 11.94
N HIS A 56 3.83 -11.46 13.03
CA HIS A 56 3.87 -12.91 13.05
C HIS A 56 2.53 -13.42 13.59
N CYS A 57 1.83 -14.21 12.78
CA CYS A 57 0.59 -14.86 13.18
C CYS A 57 0.90 -16.26 13.71
N TYR A 58 0.54 -16.53 14.97
CA TYR A 58 0.80 -17.83 15.59
C TYR A 58 -0.13 -18.93 15.07
N ALA A 59 -1.34 -18.59 14.62
CA ALA A 59 -2.30 -19.56 14.08
C ALA A 59 -1.85 -20.23 12.77
N CYS A 60 -1.13 -19.51 11.91
CA CYS A 60 -0.67 -20.05 10.62
C CYS A 60 0.84 -19.95 10.36
N GLY A 61 1.59 -19.33 11.28
CA GLY A 61 3.04 -19.09 11.14
C GLY A 61 3.43 -18.05 10.11
N HIS A 62 2.47 -17.42 9.42
CA HIS A 62 2.75 -16.44 8.38
C HIS A 62 3.29 -15.13 8.96
N GLN A 63 4.23 -14.51 8.25
CA GLN A 63 4.86 -13.25 8.66
C GLN A 63 4.61 -12.12 7.64
N PRO A 64 3.39 -11.57 7.56
CA PRO A 64 3.09 -10.51 6.61
C PRO A 64 3.77 -9.19 7.00
N SER A 65 4.24 -8.45 5.99
CA SER A 65 4.51 -7.02 6.08
C SER A 65 3.23 -6.22 5.88
N ILE A 66 3.29 -4.92 6.19
CA ILE A 66 2.20 -3.98 5.94
C ILE A 66 1.80 -3.90 4.44
N THR A 67 2.79 -4.09 3.56
CA THR A 67 2.64 -4.08 2.10
C THR A 67 2.28 -5.44 1.51
N SER A 68 2.23 -6.51 2.31
CA SER A 68 1.95 -7.86 1.83
C SER A 68 0.55 -7.97 1.24
N GLN A 69 0.42 -8.68 0.11
CA GLN A 69 -0.83 -8.77 -0.65
C GLN A 69 -1.44 -7.39 -1.00
N THR A 70 -0.60 -6.40 -1.34
CA THR A 70 -1.05 -5.09 -1.84
C THR A 70 -0.34 -4.74 -3.14
N ILE A 71 -0.73 -3.63 -3.75
CA ILE A 71 0.01 -3.02 -4.86
C ILE A 71 1.44 -2.60 -4.48
N LEU A 72 1.76 -2.54 -3.19
CA LEU A 72 3.08 -2.17 -2.65
C LEU A 72 3.93 -3.42 -2.35
N GLU A 73 3.44 -4.63 -2.61
CA GLU A 73 4.13 -5.85 -2.26
C GLU A 73 5.47 -6.00 -3.01
N ASN A 74 6.53 -6.37 -2.29
CA ASN A 74 7.90 -6.52 -2.82
C ASN A 74 8.44 -5.26 -3.53
N THR A 75 8.03 -4.07 -3.08
CA THR A 75 8.63 -2.83 -3.53
C THR A 75 9.88 -2.49 -2.72
N ASN A 76 10.87 -1.91 -3.38
CA ASN A 76 12.03 -1.27 -2.74
C ASN A 76 11.92 0.26 -2.76
N LEU A 77 10.75 0.79 -3.15
CA LEU A 77 10.49 2.23 -3.15
C LEU A 77 9.86 2.62 -1.81
N ASP A 78 10.27 3.78 -1.32
CA ASP A 78 9.70 4.40 -0.15
C ASP A 78 8.19 4.61 -0.32
N LEU A 79 7.43 4.38 0.74
CA LEU A 79 5.98 4.57 0.80
C LEU A 79 5.60 6.02 0.46
N GLN A 80 6.42 7.00 0.87
CA GLN A 80 6.21 8.40 0.50
C GLN A 80 6.23 8.61 -1.03
N THR A 81 7.14 7.93 -1.74
CA THR A 81 7.20 7.97 -3.21
C THR A 81 5.95 7.33 -3.82
N TRP A 82 5.49 6.21 -3.27
CA TRP A 82 4.25 5.56 -3.72
C TRP A 82 3.02 6.44 -3.50
N PHE A 83 2.93 7.11 -2.36
CA PHE A 83 1.81 7.97 -2.01
C PHE A 83 1.79 9.21 -2.91
N LEU A 84 2.96 9.78 -3.21
CA LEU A 84 3.09 10.89 -4.16
C LEU A 84 2.72 10.44 -5.58
N ALA A 85 3.16 9.25 -5.99
CA ALA A 85 2.78 8.70 -7.28
C ALA A 85 1.27 8.46 -7.39
N ALA A 86 0.65 7.93 -6.34
CA ALA A 86 -0.79 7.73 -6.26
C ALA A 86 -1.54 9.08 -6.32
N SER A 87 -1.10 10.08 -5.56
CA SER A 87 -1.74 11.40 -5.58
C SER A 87 -1.64 12.02 -6.97
N LEU A 88 -0.48 11.97 -7.63
CA LEU A 88 -0.31 12.46 -8.99
C LEU A 88 -1.22 11.71 -9.98
N VAL A 89 -1.17 10.38 -9.99
CA VAL A 89 -1.93 9.56 -10.96
C VAL A 89 -3.44 9.72 -10.80
N PHE A 90 -3.94 9.81 -9.56
CA PHE A 90 -5.39 9.90 -9.30
C PHE A 90 -5.94 11.34 -9.34
N THR A 91 -5.10 12.36 -9.13
CA THR A 91 -5.54 13.78 -9.22
C THR A 91 -5.62 14.27 -10.66
N THR A 92 -4.82 13.71 -11.58
CA THR A 92 -4.74 14.22 -12.95
C THR A 92 -5.78 13.60 -13.88
N LYS A 93 -6.59 14.45 -14.52
CA LYS A 93 -7.54 14.05 -15.57
C LYS A 93 -6.85 13.48 -16.82
N GLN A 94 -5.65 13.95 -17.12
CA GLN A 94 -4.79 13.44 -18.20
C GLN A 94 -3.73 12.56 -17.56
N GLY A 95 -3.63 11.30 -17.99
CA GLY A 95 -2.60 10.39 -17.49
C GLY A 95 -1.18 10.89 -17.82
N PHE A 96 -0.20 10.51 -17.00
CA PHE A 96 1.20 10.81 -17.25
C PHE A 96 1.83 9.81 -18.23
N SER A 97 2.71 10.28 -19.11
CA SER A 97 3.71 9.38 -19.68
C SER A 97 4.69 8.90 -18.61
N SER A 98 5.30 7.73 -18.79
CA SER A 98 6.29 7.22 -17.82
C SER A 98 7.48 8.15 -17.63
N HIS A 99 7.87 8.88 -18.69
CA HIS A 99 8.94 9.88 -18.63
C HIS A 99 8.54 11.12 -17.81
N GLU A 100 7.29 11.59 -17.92
CA GLU A 100 6.81 12.71 -17.12
C GLU A 100 6.69 12.33 -15.65
N LEU A 101 6.16 11.14 -15.36
CA LEU A 101 6.05 10.68 -13.98
C LEU A 101 7.43 10.49 -13.35
N ALA A 102 8.39 9.93 -14.09
CA ALA A 102 9.78 9.81 -13.63
C ALA A 102 10.41 11.14 -13.26
N ARG A 103 10.19 12.19 -14.06
CA ARG A 103 10.67 13.54 -13.71
C ARG A 103 10.00 14.11 -12.47
N LYS A 104 8.71 13.82 -12.25
CA LYS A 104 7.97 14.31 -11.08
C LYS A 104 8.35 13.60 -9.78
N LEU A 105 8.67 12.31 -9.87
CA LEU A 105 9.07 11.48 -8.73
C LEU A 105 10.58 11.43 -8.52
N GLU A 106 11.36 12.04 -9.41
CA GLU A 106 12.84 11.99 -9.41
C GLU A 106 13.40 10.56 -9.42
N VAL A 107 12.73 9.65 -10.14
CA VAL A 107 13.13 8.25 -10.28
C VAL A 107 13.50 7.91 -11.73
N HIS A 108 14.10 6.74 -11.94
CA HIS A 108 14.29 6.21 -13.28
C HIS A 108 12.96 5.95 -14.00
N GLN A 109 12.96 6.11 -15.33
CA GLN A 109 11.78 5.90 -16.17
C GLN A 109 11.18 4.50 -16.01
N GLU A 110 12.01 3.47 -15.84
CA GLU A 110 11.54 2.10 -15.62
C GLU A 110 10.77 1.95 -14.31
N THR A 111 11.25 2.60 -13.25
CA THR A 111 10.58 2.67 -11.95
C THR A 111 9.22 3.35 -12.06
N ALA A 112 9.17 4.50 -12.73
CA ALA A 112 7.91 5.21 -12.94
C ALA A 112 6.92 4.38 -13.76
N TRP A 113 7.37 3.69 -14.81
CA TRP A 113 6.54 2.78 -15.58
C TRP A 113 6.01 1.63 -14.70
N TYR A 114 6.86 1.01 -13.89
CA TYR A 114 6.45 -0.04 -12.95
C TYR A 114 5.36 0.42 -11.97
N VAL A 115 5.55 1.62 -11.39
CA VAL A 115 4.57 2.25 -10.50
C VAL A 115 3.25 2.50 -11.23
N GLN A 116 3.29 3.04 -12.45
CA GLN A 116 2.09 3.25 -13.28
C GLN A 116 1.34 1.95 -13.57
N GLN A 117 2.05 0.86 -13.89
CA GLN A 117 1.41 -0.43 -14.14
C GLN A 117 0.70 -0.98 -12.90
N ARG A 118 1.23 -0.74 -11.70
CA ARG A 118 0.63 -1.17 -10.44
C ARG A 118 -0.53 -0.28 -9.98
N LEU A 119 -0.48 1.02 -10.26
CA LEU A 119 -1.57 1.97 -9.98
C LEU A 119 -2.68 1.95 -11.05
N GLY A 120 -2.36 1.51 -12.27
CA GLY A 120 -3.25 1.58 -13.43
C GLY A 120 -4.45 0.63 -13.38
N PRO A 121 -5.44 0.83 -14.28
CA PRO A 121 -6.73 0.13 -14.27
C PRO A 121 -6.67 -1.37 -14.62
N HIS A 122 -5.48 -1.94 -14.89
CA HIS A 122 -5.31 -3.38 -15.00
C HIS A 122 -5.32 -4.03 -13.61
N ARG A 123 -6.54 -4.16 -13.07
CA ARG A 123 -6.89 -5.11 -12.01
C ARG A 123 -6.59 -6.52 -12.50
N ARG A 124 -5.33 -6.97 -12.44
CA ARG A 124 -5.13 -8.39 -12.16
C ARG A 124 -5.66 -8.54 -10.74
N PRO A 125 -6.76 -9.25 -10.50
CA PRO A 125 -7.19 -9.48 -9.13
C PRO A 125 -5.96 -10.06 -8.44
N LEU A 126 -5.48 -9.37 -7.40
CA LEU A 126 -4.77 -10.06 -6.34
C LEU A 126 -5.67 -11.24 -6.04
N ARG A 127 -5.21 -12.46 -6.36
CA ARG A 127 -6.02 -13.67 -6.11
C ARG A 127 -6.54 -13.44 -4.70
N PRO A 128 -7.87 -13.42 -4.47
CA PRO A 128 -8.36 -13.47 -3.11
C PRO A 128 -7.57 -14.62 -2.50
N ALA A 129 -6.80 -14.35 -1.45
CA ALA A 129 -6.30 -15.42 -0.63
C ALA A 129 -7.52 -16.29 -0.43
N LEU A 130 -7.51 -17.51 -0.98
CA LEU A 130 -8.65 -18.40 -0.89
C LEU A 130 -8.75 -18.69 0.59
N VAL A 131 -9.53 -17.85 1.29
CA VAL A 131 -10.03 -18.07 2.63
C VAL A 131 -10.87 -19.32 2.45
N ARG A 132 -10.22 -20.47 2.52
CA ARG A 132 -10.89 -21.74 2.69
C ARG A 132 -11.54 -21.60 4.04
N ALA A 133 -12.82 -21.22 4.02
CA ALA A 133 -13.69 -21.23 5.18
C ALA A 133 -13.48 -22.58 5.88
N ARG A 134 -12.75 -22.57 6.99
CA ARG A 134 -12.64 -23.76 7.83
C ARG A 134 -14.00 -23.91 8.45
N ARG A 135 -14.71 -24.95 8.01
CA ARG A 135 -15.86 -25.49 8.72
C ARG A 135 -15.42 -25.80 10.15
N THR A 136 -15.92 -25.03 11.10
CA THR A 136 -15.91 -25.38 12.50
C THR A 136 -16.63 -26.71 12.69
N ARG A 137 -16.08 -27.56 13.55
CA ARG A 137 -16.73 -28.77 14.06
C ARG A 137 -16.87 -28.62 15.55
#